data_AF-A0AAV2U1J2-F1
#
_entry.id   AF-A0AAV2U1J2-F1
#
_cell.length_a   1.000
_cell.length_b   1.000
_cell.length_c   1.000
_cell.angle_alpha   90.00
_cell.angle_beta   90.00
_cell.angle_gamma   90.00
#
_symmetry.space_group_name_H-M   'P 1'
#
loop_
_entity.id
_entity.type
_entity.pdbx_description
1 polymer ?
#
loop_
_entity_poly.entity_id
_entity_poly.type
_entity_poly.pdbx_seq_one_letter_code
_entity_poly.pdbx_strand_id
1 'polypeptide(L)'
;MSWLFGYSRPTSGQAPPSVGGGPSPPPPPPNQKEEKGAADTMSSYHFDSAALERAAKAAKELERSKYAKEAFDLANKHEQSLQMEYQSKLKEYELGMEQIKIQQYRAQQEERRKTLEEEAKIQKQRADYQDMLARKRQEDQLALQARMQEETLKKQEDSVKKQEAMRRSTIEYEAELRHKNEMKQIEAKIRGEAQVERENRELRLERARVEAKEHRQTILESISTAGAVIGSGFNAFISEREKVATAVASLTLLAGGVYGAKYGIGTAARLVEARIGKPSLVRDTSRLNVVDAFRHPITTIKRYFARPADPLTGIILEPSLEANLRKIAIATRHTKANKGFYRNVLMAGPPGTGKTMFAKVSFP
;
A
#
# COMPACT_ATOMS: atom_id res chain seq x y z
N MET A 1 15.80 -17.52 -60.56
CA MET A 1 17.20 -17.98 -60.73
C MET A 1 17.35 -19.22 -59.84
N SER A 2 17.06 -20.42 -60.39
CA SER A 2 18.06 -21.41 -60.89
C SER A 2 18.83 -22.07 -59.71
N TRP A 3 18.41 -23.23 -59.19
CA TRP A 3 18.64 -24.63 -59.62
C TRP A 3 20.06 -25.19 -59.33
N LEU A 4 20.10 -26.48 -58.94
CA LEU A 4 21.23 -27.45 -58.79
C LEU A 4 22.02 -27.38 -57.47
N PHE A 5 22.01 -28.39 -56.58
CA PHE A 5 22.32 -29.82 -56.77
C PHE A 5 21.61 -30.75 -55.75
N GLY A 6 21.16 -31.94 -56.20
CA GLY A 6 20.90 -33.13 -55.36
C GLY A 6 22.22 -33.84 -54.95
N TYR A 7 22.29 -34.89 -54.12
CA TYR A 7 21.47 -36.10 -54.03
C TYR A 7 21.85 -36.94 -52.78
N SER A 8 20.92 -37.80 -52.32
CA SER A 8 21.08 -39.02 -51.47
C SER A 8 21.39 -38.84 -49.97
N ARG A 9 20.83 -39.57 -49.00
CA ARG A 9 20.06 -40.83 -48.88
C ARG A 9 19.26 -40.77 -47.55
N PRO A 10 18.13 -41.50 -47.38
CA PRO A 10 17.38 -41.52 -46.14
C PRO A 10 17.92 -42.60 -45.19
N THR A 11 18.18 -42.26 -43.93
CA THR A 11 18.38 -43.24 -42.85
C THR A 11 17.17 -43.20 -41.92
N SER A 12 16.31 -44.20 -42.08
CA SER A 12 15.29 -44.60 -41.12
C SER A 12 15.92 -45.20 -39.88
N GLY A 13 15.42 -44.83 -38.69
CA GLY A 13 15.64 -45.59 -37.45
C GLY A 13 16.17 -44.77 -36.28
N GLN A 14 15.41 -43.75 -35.84
CA GLN A 14 15.68 -43.10 -34.56
C GLN A 14 14.92 -43.83 -33.46
N ALA A 15 15.56 -44.85 -32.90
CA ALA A 15 15.20 -45.47 -31.62
C ALA A 15 15.57 -44.52 -30.46
N PRO A 16 14.82 -44.55 -29.34
CA PRO A 16 14.97 -43.63 -28.22
C PRO A 16 16.35 -43.75 -27.54
N PRO A 17 16.86 -42.69 -26.88
CA PRO A 17 18.14 -42.77 -26.18
C PRO A 17 18.04 -43.78 -25.03
N SER A 18 18.93 -44.79 -25.07
CA SER A 18 19.08 -45.76 -24.00
C SER A 18 19.54 -45.06 -22.72
N VAL A 19 18.73 -45.18 -21.67
CA VAL A 19 19.16 -45.01 -20.30
C VAL A 19 20.09 -46.17 -19.97
N GLY A 20 21.38 -45.91 -19.86
CA GLY A 20 22.40 -46.93 -19.60
C GLY A 20 23.75 -46.28 -19.31
N GLY A 21 23.92 -45.79 -18.09
CA GLY A 21 25.14 -45.14 -17.64
C GLY A 21 25.34 -45.35 -16.14
N GLY A 22 25.54 -46.60 -15.73
CA GLY A 22 26.13 -46.89 -14.43
C GLY A 22 27.64 -46.64 -14.49
N PRO A 23 28.28 -46.15 -13.41
CA PRO A 23 29.72 -45.89 -13.42
C PRO A 23 30.51 -47.18 -13.62
N SER A 24 31.50 -47.12 -14.51
CA SER A 24 32.55 -48.13 -14.68
C SER A 24 33.31 -48.32 -13.36
N PRO A 25 33.63 -49.57 -12.94
CA PRO A 25 34.44 -49.80 -11.75
C PRO A 25 35.86 -49.26 -11.95
N PRO A 26 36.52 -48.76 -10.89
CA PRO A 26 37.89 -48.26 -11.00
C PRO A 26 38.88 -49.39 -11.35
N PRO A 27 39.99 -49.08 -12.04
CA PRO A 27 41.03 -50.05 -12.32
C PRO A 27 41.68 -50.55 -11.02
N PRO A 28 42.07 -51.84 -10.94
CA PRO A 28 42.73 -52.38 -9.76
C PRO A 28 44.10 -51.70 -9.54
N PRO A 29 44.52 -51.48 -8.27
CA PRO A 29 45.83 -50.92 -7.97
C PRO A 29 46.97 -51.86 -8.38
N PRO A 30 48.17 -51.31 -8.63
CA PRO A 30 49.30 -52.03 -9.19
C PRO A 30 49.83 -53.09 -8.21
N ASN A 31 50.11 -54.27 -8.78
CA ASN A 31 50.68 -55.42 -8.12
C ASN A 31 52.11 -55.10 -7.63
N GLN A 32 52.25 -54.66 -6.37
CA GLN A 32 53.53 -54.67 -5.67
C GLN A 32 53.69 -56.02 -4.99
N LYS A 33 54.73 -56.72 -5.42
CA LYS A 33 55.26 -57.91 -4.79
C LYS A 33 55.58 -57.62 -3.32
N GLU A 34 54.79 -58.20 -2.44
CA GLU A 34 55.26 -58.65 -1.13
C GLU A 34 55.15 -60.17 -1.10
N GLU A 35 56.25 -60.82 -1.48
CA GLU A 35 56.56 -62.17 -1.03
C GLU A 35 56.73 -62.14 0.50
N LYS A 36 55.69 -62.56 1.23
CA LYS A 36 55.76 -63.19 2.56
C LYS A 36 54.36 -63.56 3.02
N GLY A 37 54.02 -64.86 2.96
CA GLY A 37 52.84 -65.40 3.63
C GLY A 37 52.05 -66.47 2.88
N ALA A 38 52.36 -66.76 1.60
CA ALA A 38 51.66 -67.81 0.84
C ALA A 38 52.14 -69.25 1.17
N ALA A 39 52.95 -69.42 2.22
CA ALA A 39 53.34 -70.73 2.74
C ALA A 39 52.43 -71.22 3.89
N ASP A 40 51.53 -70.37 4.42
CA ASP A 40 50.84 -70.68 5.69
C ASP A 40 49.33 -70.97 5.57
N THR A 41 48.74 -70.86 4.38
CA THR A 41 47.34 -71.26 4.16
C THR A 41 47.21 -72.69 3.61
N MET A 42 48.24 -73.21 2.92
CA MET A 42 48.32 -74.63 2.54
C MET A 42 48.87 -75.53 3.66
N SER A 43 49.48 -74.98 4.71
CA SER A 43 49.93 -75.73 5.90
C SER A 43 48.77 -76.09 6.86
N SER A 44 47.62 -75.42 6.75
CA SER A 44 46.47 -75.59 7.66
C SER A 44 45.71 -76.91 7.52
N TYR A 45 45.96 -77.68 6.45
CA TYR A 45 45.39 -79.01 6.21
C TYR A 45 46.47 -80.11 6.28
N HIS A 46 47.37 -80.06 7.27
CA HIS A 46 48.22 -81.20 7.59
C HIS A 46 47.44 -82.22 8.45
N PHE A 47 47.23 -83.41 7.89
CA PHE A 47 46.64 -84.53 8.63
C PHE A 47 47.65 -85.03 9.66
N ASP A 48 47.51 -84.58 10.90
CA ASP A 48 48.45 -84.90 11.98
C ASP A 48 48.23 -86.36 12.43
N SER A 49 48.82 -87.30 11.70
CA SER A 49 48.71 -88.75 11.93
C SER A 49 49.18 -89.16 13.32
N ALA A 50 50.16 -88.44 13.88
CA ALA A 50 50.62 -88.61 15.25
C ALA A 50 49.61 -88.12 16.30
N ALA A 51 48.79 -87.10 15.98
CA ALA A 51 47.71 -86.66 16.85
C ALA A 51 46.54 -87.67 16.84
N LEU A 52 46.23 -88.25 15.68
CA LEU A 52 45.24 -89.32 15.56
C LEU A 52 45.66 -90.60 16.29
N GLU A 53 46.93 -91.00 16.20
CA GLU A 53 47.45 -92.16 16.96
C GLU A 53 47.39 -91.91 18.48
N ARG A 54 47.72 -90.68 18.92
CA ARG A 54 47.58 -90.26 20.32
C ARG A 54 46.13 -90.24 20.78
N ALA A 55 45.21 -89.71 19.97
CA ALA A 55 43.78 -89.71 20.25
C ALA A 55 43.20 -91.12 20.31
N ALA A 56 43.62 -92.03 19.42
CA ALA A 56 43.19 -93.42 19.41
C ALA A 56 43.70 -94.21 20.64
N LYS A 57 44.95 -94.00 21.05
CA LYS A 57 45.47 -94.57 22.31
C LYS A 57 44.73 -94.02 23.53
N ALA A 58 44.51 -92.70 23.58
CA ALA A 58 43.77 -92.05 24.67
C ALA A 58 42.31 -92.52 24.76
N ALA A 59 41.64 -92.71 23.63
CA ALA A 59 40.28 -93.26 23.59
C ALA A 59 40.21 -94.68 24.15
N LYS A 60 41.18 -95.55 23.81
CA LYS A 60 41.26 -96.94 24.29
C LYS A 60 41.59 -97.03 25.78
N GLU A 61 42.37 -96.08 26.32
CA GLU A 61 42.63 -95.95 27.76
C GLU A 61 41.39 -95.42 28.50
N LEU A 62 40.66 -94.47 27.91
CA LEU A 62 39.40 -93.95 28.44
C LEU A 62 38.33 -95.05 28.58
N GLU A 63 38.19 -95.93 27.58
CA GLU A 63 37.24 -97.05 27.59
C GLU A 63 37.49 -98.08 28.71
N ARG A 64 38.75 -98.23 29.16
CA ARG A 64 39.12 -99.13 30.26
C ARG A 64 38.85 -98.51 31.65
N SER A 65 38.62 -97.20 31.71
CA SER A 65 38.36 -96.47 32.95
C SER A 65 36.91 -96.64 33.42
N LYS A 66 36.66 -96.54 34.73
CA LYS A 66 35.30 -96.66 35.30
C LYS A 66 34.37 -95.50 34.89
N TYR A 67 34.91 -94.36 34.46
CA TYR A 67 34.17 -93.12 34.16
C TYR A 67 34.11 -92.80 32.65
N ALA A 68 34.35 -93.79 31.78
CA ALA A 68 34.38 -93.61 30.32
C ALA A 68 33.13 -92.90 29.77
N LYS A 69 31.94 -93.23 30.30
CA LYS A 69 30.66 -92.62 29.90
C LYS A 69 30.58 -91.14 30.25
N GLU A 70 30.99 -90.77 31.45
CA GLU A 70 30.95 -89.37 31.92
C GLU A 70 31.94 -88.49 31.15
N ALA A 71 33.12 -89.03 30.82
CA ALA A 71 34.12 -88.33 30.01
C ALA A 71 33.63 -88.11 28.57
N PHE A 72 32.95 -89.11 27.98
CA PHE A 72 32.33 -88.98 26.66
C PHE A 72 31.20 -87.93 26.65
N ASP A 73 30.34 -87.93 27.68
CA ASP A 73 29.28 -86.94 27.82
C ASP A 73 29.83 -85.52 28.02
N LEU A 74 30.94 -85.38 28.75
CA LEU A 74 31.65 -84.10 28.89
C LEU A 74 32.21 -83.65 27.53
N ALA A 75 32.85 -84.54 26.77
CA ALA A 75 33.36 -84.24 25.44
C ALA A 75 32.22 -83.82 24.48
N ASN A 76 31.09 -84.52 24.50
CA ASN A 76 29.91 -84.15 23.71
C ASN A 76 29.36 -82.77 24.11
N LYS A 77 29.26 -82.47 25.41
CA LYS A 77 28.82 -81.16 25.89
C LYS A 77 29.82 -80.05 25.51
N HIS A 78 31.12 -80.35 25.53
CA HIS A 78 32.15 -79.43 25.11
C HIS A 78 32.07 -79.13 23.61
N GLU A 79 31.90 -80.15 22.77
CA GLU A 79 31.70 -80.00 21.32
C GLU A 79 30.43 -79.20 21.00
N GLN A 80 29.33 -79.48 21.71
CA GLN A 80 28.10 -78.68 21.59
C GLN A 80 28.33 -77.22 21.99
N SER A 81 29.10 -76.96 23.05
CA SER A 81 29.44 -75.60 23.49
C SER A 81 30.27 -74.88 22.43
N LEU A 82 31.25 -75.57 21.84
CA LEU A 82 32.06 -75.04 20.72
C LEU A 82 31.19 -74.73 19.50
N GLN A 83 30.25 -75.61 19.13
CA GLN A 83 29.30 -75.34 18.05
C GLN A 83 28.45 -74.10 18.32
N MET A 84 28.00 -73.92 19.57
CA MET A 84 27.25 -72.73 19.98
C MET A 84 28.12 -71.45 19.92
N GLU A 85 29.39 -71.52 20.30
CA GLU A 85 30.34 -70.40 20.17
C GLU A 85 30.63 -70.06 18.69
N TYR A 86 30.76 -71.06 17.82
CA TYR A 86 30.89 -70.80 16.38
C TYR A 86 29.63 -70.17 15.80
N GLN A 87 28.44 -70.65 16.21
CA GLN A 87 27.19 -70.03 15.81
C GLN A 87 27.05 -68.59 16.32
N SER A 88 27.50 -68.29 17.55
CA SER A 88 27.48 -66.92 18.06
C SER A 88 28.42 -66.02 17.28
N LYS A 89 29.65 -66.49 16.98
CA LYS A 89 30.61 -65.76 16.13
C LYS A 89 30.08 -65.52 14.72
N LEU A 90 29.45 -66.52 14.09
CA LEU A 90 28.83 -66.36 12.78
C LEU A 90 27.76 -65.25 12.79
N LYS A 91 26.90 -65.23 13.82
CA LYS A 91 25.90 -64.18 13.99
C LYS A 91 26.53 -62.81 14.23
N GLU A 92 27.62 -62.72 15.00
CA GLU A 92 28.36 -61.47 15.18
C GLU A 92 28.94 -60.95 13.86
N TYR A 93 29.48 -61.84 13.01
CA TYR A 93 29.94 -61.47 11.68
C TYR A 93 28.79 -61.03 10.77
N GLU A 94 27.65 -61.73 10.79
CA GLU A 94 26.46 -61.34 10.05
C GLU A 94 25.98 -59.95 10.46
N LEU A 95 25.89 -59.67 11.77
CA LEU A 95 25.56 -58.35 12.30
C LEU A 95 26.59 -57.29 11.86
N GLY A 96 27.88 -57.61 11.87
CA GLY A 96 28.94 -56.73 11.39
C GLY A 96 28.79 -56.40 9.89
N MET A 97 28.47 -57.41 9.07
CA MET A 97 28.21 -57.22 7.64
C MET A 97 26.97 -56.37 7.39
N GLU A 98 25.89 -56.59 8.15
CA GLU A 98 24.68 -55.78 8.07
C GLU A 98 24.94 -54.32 8.45
N GLN A 99 25.71 -54.07 9.51
CA GLN A 99 26.11 -52.71 9.90
C GLN A 99 26.91 -52.01 8.81
N ILE A 100 27.87 -52.71 8.17
CA ILE A 100 28.65 -52.15 7.04
C ILE A 100 27.72 -51.84 5.86
N LYS A 101 26.77 -52.72 5.52
CA LYS A 101 25.78 -52.47 4.46
C LYS A 101 24.92 -51.24 4.76
N ILE A 102 24.47 -51.07 6.00
CA ILE A 102 23.71 -49.89 6.43
C ILE A 102 24.55 -48.63 6.29
N GLN A 103 25.82 -48.66 6.67
CA GLN A 103 26.73 -47.51 6.53
C GLN A 103 26.96 -47.16 5.06
N GLN A 104 27.21 -48.14 4.20
CA GLN A 104 27.33 -47.93 2.76
C GLN A 104 26.06 -47.33 2.16
N TYR A 105 24.90 -47.84 2.56
CA TYR A 105 23.61 -47.33 2.09
C TYR A 105 23.38 -45.88 2.54
N ARG A 106 23.72 -45.54 3.79
CA ARG A 106 23.65 -44.17 4.30
C ARG A 106 24.59 -43.23 3.53
N ALA A 107 25.84 -43.64 3.29
CA ALA A 107 26.80 -42.86 2.53
C ALA A 107 26.30 -42.58 1.09
N GLN A 108 25.77 -43.61 0.40
CA GLN A 108 25.19 -43.45 -0.93
C GLN A 108 23.96 -42.53 -0.94
N GLN A 109 23.10 -42.62 0.08
CA GLN A 109 21.95 -41.73 0.20
C GLN A 109 22.36 -40.28 0.45
N GLU A 110 23.40 -40.05 1.26
CA GLU A 110 23.94 -38.71 1.51
C GLU A 110 24.55 -38.10 0.25
N GLU A 111 25.30 -38.87 -0.53
CA GLU A 111 25.81 -38.41 -1.82
C GLU A 111 24.68 -38.07 -2.79
N ARG A 112 23.66 -38.93 -2.91
CA ARG A 112 22.48 -38.65 -3.74
C ARG A 112 21.72 -37.41 -3.29
N ARG A 113 21.62 -37.17 -1.97
CA ARG A 113 20.99 -35.95 -1.45
C ARG A 113 21.80 -34.72 -1.86
N LYS A 114 23.13 -34.77 -1.72
CA LYS A 114 24.00 -33.66 -2.13
C LYS A 114 23.87 -33.35 -3.63
N THR A 115 23.87 -34.38 -4.48
CA THR A 115 23.70 -34.17 -5.94
C THR A 115 22.33 -33.58 -6.27
N LEU A 116 21.26 -34.07 -5.64
CA LEU A 116 19.90 -33.53 -5.83
C LEU A 116 19.79 -32.08 -5.35
N GLU A 117 20.44 -31.73 -4.24
CA GLU A 117 20.47 -30.35 -3.74
C GLU A 117 21.23 -29.41 -4.70
N GLU A 118 22.35 -29.86 -5.27
CA GLU A 118 23.10 -29.10 -6.26
C GLU A 118 22.31 -28.92 -7.55
N GLU A 119 21.67 -29.98 -8.05
CA GLU A 119 20.77 -29.90 -9.21
C GLU A 119 19.60 -28.94 -8.94
N ALA A 120 18.97 -29.02 -7.77
CA ALA A 120 17.90 -28.12 -7.38
C ALA A 120 18.37 -26.66 -7.31
N LYS A 121 19.58 -26.40 -6.79
CA LYS A 121 20.19 -25.06 -6.78
C LYS A 121 20.42 -24.55 -8.21
N ILE A 122 20.96 -25.38 -9.10
CA ILE A 122 21.19 -25.02 -10.51
C ILE A 122 19.85 -24.74 -11.21
N GLN A 123 18.83 -25.58 -11.00
CA GLN A 123 17.50 -25.36 -11.56
C GLN A 123 16.87 -24.07 -11.06
N LYS A 124 16.97 -23.78 -9.76
CA LYS A 124 16.50 -22.53 -9.18
C LYS A 124 17.20 -21.33 -9.79
N GLN A 125 18.53 -21.34 -9.89
CA GLN A 125 19.30 -20.26 -10.52
C GLN A 125 18.91 -20.05 -11.99
N ARG A 126 18.67 -21.13 -12.74
CA ARG A 126 18.20 -21.05 -14.13
C ARG A 126 16.81 -20.42 -14.21
N ALA A 127 15.89 -20.82 -13.33
CA ALA A 127 14.54 -20.26 -13.28
C ALA A 127 14.57 -18.76 -12.92
N ASP A 128 15.32 -18.38 -11.90
CA ASP A 128 15.49 -16.98 -11.48
C ASP A 128 16.11 -16.14 -12.60
N TYR A 129 17.11 -16.67 -13.30
CA TYR A 129 17.73 -15.99 -14.43
C TYR A 129 16.77 -15.82 -15.61
N GLN A 130 15.95 -16.82 -15.91
CA GLN A 130 14.92 -16.72 -16.93
C GLN A 130 13.85 -15.68 -16.58
N ASP A 131 13.44 -15.60 -15.31
CA ASP A 131 12.49 -14.58 -14.84
C ASP A 131 13.09 -13.17 -14.95
N MET A 132 14.34 -12.98 -14.50
CA MET A 132 15.06 -11.70 -14.65
C MET A 132 15.14 -11.27 -16.13
N LEU A 133 15.46 -12.19 -17.04
CA LEU A 133 15.47 -11.88 -18.48
C LEU A 133 14.08 -11.58 -19.03
N ALA A 134 13.04 -12.25 -18.55
CA ALA A 134 11.66 -12.00 -18.97
C ALA A 134 11.19 -10.62 -18.52
N ARG A 135 11.46 -10.24 -17.28
CA ARG A 135 11.18 -8.89 -16.76
C ARG A 135 11.93 -7.82 -17.55
N LYS A 136 13.23 -8.03 -17.80
CA LYS A 136 14.03 -7.08 -18.59
C LYS A 136 13.49 -6.92 -20.02
N ARG A 137 13.10 -8.02 -20.67
CA ARG A 137 12.45 -7.96 -22.00
C ARG A 137 11.13 -7.20 -21.97
N GLN A 138 10.32 -7.38 -20.94
CA GLN A 138 9.05 -6.65 -20.77
C GLN A 138 9.29 -5.16 -20.49
N GLU A 139 10.24 -4.83 -19.62
CA GLU A 139 10.65 -3.45 -19.34
C GLU A 139 11.15 -2.75 -20.61
N ASP A 140 12.02 -3.41 -21.39
CA ASP A 140 12.51 -2.86 -22.66
C ASP A 140 11.37 -2.64 -23.67
N GLN A 141 10.41 -3.57 -23.77
CA GLN A 141 9.23 -3.41 -24.63
C GLN A 141 8.35 -2.24 -24.20
N LEU A 142 8.07 -2.10 -22.90
CA LEU A 142 7.28 -1.00 -22.36
C LEU A 142 8.00 0.35 -22.53
N ALA A 143 9.32 0.39 -22.31
CA ALA A 143 10.13 1.58 -22.52
C ALA A 143 10.14 2.01 -23.99
N LEU A 144 10.25 1.05 -24.92
CA LEU A 144 10.12 1.33 -26.35
C LEU A 144 8.73 1.85 -26.69
N GLN A 145 7.66 1.23 -26.19
CA GLN A 145 6.29 1.69 -26.42
C GLN A 145 6.06 3.11 -25.86
N ALA A 146 6.59 3.40 -24.67
CA ALA A 146 6.51 4.72 -24.06
C ALA A 146 7.24 5.78 -24.88
N ARG A 147 8.45 5.49 -25.38
CA ARG A 147 9.18 6.39 -26.29
C ARG A 147 8.41 6.64 -27.58
N MET A 148 7.84 5.60 -28.18
CA MET A 148 7.01 5.75 -29.39
C MET A 148 5.78 6.62 -29.13
N GLN A 149 5.10 6.44 -27.98
CA GLN A 149 3.98 7.28 -27.59
C GLN A 149 4.41 8.73 -27.36
N GLU A 150 5.51 8.97 -26.65
CA GLU A 150 6.05 10.31 -26.42
C GLU A 150 6.38 11.01 -27.73
N GLU A 151 7.00 10.31 -28.69
CA GLU A 151 7.27 10.86 -30.02
C GLU A 151 5.99 11.22 -30.78
N THR A 152 4.94 10.39 -30.68
CA THR A 152 3.65 10.70 -31.32
C THR A 152 2.98 11.91 -30.67
N LEU A 153 3.03 12.04 -29.35
CA LEU A 153 2.50 13.19 -28.62
C LEU A 153 3.28 14.46 -28.95
N LYS A 154 4.61 14.42 -28.99
CA LYS A 154 5.44 15.55 -29.43
C LYS A 154 5.09 16.00 -30.84
N LYS A 155 4.92 15.06 -31.79
CA LYS A 155 4.49 15.39 -33.16
C LYS A 155 3.10 16.03 -33.19
N GLN A 156 2.18 15.57 -32.35
CA GLN A 156 0.84 16.18 -32.21
C GLN A 156 0.94 17.59 -31.61
N GLU A 157 1.68 17.77 -30.53
CA GLU A 157 1.92 19.07 -29.91
C GLU A 157 2.56 20.05 -30.88
N ASP A 158 3.59 19.63 -31.62
CA ASP A 158 4.25 20.47 -32.63
C ASP A 158 3.30 20.84 -33.77
N SER A 159 2.40 19.92 -34.15
CA SER A 159 1.37 20.19 -35.16
C SER A 159 0.34 21.19 -34.65
N VAL A 160 -0.10 21.06 -33.39
CA VAL A 160 -1.02 22.01 -32.75
C VAL A 160 -0.37 23.38 -32.59
N LYS A 161 0.88 23.43 -32.11
CA LYS A 161 1.66 24.67 -32.00
C LYS A 161 1.80 25.37 -33.35
N LYS A 162 2.07 24.63 -34.44
CA LYS A 162 2.10 25.20 -35.80
C LYS A 162 0.74 25.76 -36.24
N GLN A 163 -0.35 25.07 -35.93
CA GLN A 163 -1.70 25.57 -36.23
C GLN A 163 -2.06 26.82 -35.42
N GLU A 164 -1.72 26.84 -34.13
CA GLU A 164 -1.92 28.01 -33.27
C GLU A 164 -1.05 29.19 -33.71
N ALA A 165 0.22 28.96 -34.06
CA ALA A 165 1.10 29.99 -34.59
C ALA A 165 0.54 30.60 -35.89
N MET A 166 0.03 29.77 -36.80
CA MET A 166 -0.62 30.23 -38.04
C MET A 166 -1.90 31.04 -37.76
N ARG A 167 -2.71 30.60 -36.78
CA ARG A 167 -3.90 31.37 -36.35
C ARG A 167 -3.52 32.69 -35.70
N ARG A 168 -2.48 32.72 -34.87
CA ARG A 168 -1.99 33.96 -34.26
C ARG A 168 -1.45 34.91 -35.33
N SER A 169 -0.62 34.43 -36.25
CA SER A 169 -0.08 35.28 -37.32
C SER A 169 -1.16 35.83 -38.25
N THR A 170 -2.23 35.07 -38.51
CA THR A 170 -3.37 35.55 -39.32
C THR A 170 -4.20 36.60 -38.57
N ILE A 171 -4.46 36.41 -37.28
CA ILE A 171 -5.14 37.40 -36.44
C ILE A 171 -4.30 38.68 -36.30
N GLU A 172 -3.00 38.54 -36.06
CA GLU A 172 -2.06 39.66 -35.96
C GLU A 172 -2.02 40.45 -37.28
N TYR A 173 -1.94 39.76 -38.42
CA TYR A 173 -1.98 40.40 -39.73
C TYR A 173 -3.30 41.13 -39.99
N GLU A 174 -4.44 40.53 -39.63
CA GLU A 174 -5.75 41.16 -39.76
C GLU A 174 -5.88 42.39 -38.84
N ALA A 175 -5.43 42.28 -37.59
CA ALA A 175 -5.42 43.37 -36.64
C ALA A 175 -4.52 44.52 -37.10
N GLU A 176 -3.33 44.23 -37.63
CA GLU A 176 -2.46 45.23 -38.23
C GLU A 176 -3.11 45.92 -39.43
N LEU A 177 -3.81 45.18 -40.29
CA LEU A 177 -4.49 45.74 -41.44
C LEU A 177 -5.63 46.66 -41.01
N ARG A 178 -6.43 46.25 -40.01
CA ARG A 178 -7.49 47.08 -39.42
C ARG A 178 -6.91 48.34 -38.79
N HIS A 179 -5.85 48.21 -37.99
CA HIS A 179 -5.17 49.35 -37.39
C HIS A 179 -4.62 50.32 -38.45
N LYS A 180 -4.00 49.80 -39.53
CA LYS A 180 -3.52 50.63 -40.65
C LYS A 180 -4.68 51.35 -41.35
N ASN A 181 -5.83 50.68 -41.53
CA ASN A 181 -7.01 51.29 -42.14
C ASN A 181 -7.65 52.35 -41.23
N GLU A 182 -7.80 52.07 -39.95
CA GLU A 182 -8.32 53.02 -38.94
C GLU A 182 -7.41 54.24 -38.84
N MET A 183 -6.09 54.04 -38.76
CA MET A 183 -5.12 55.14 -38.75
C MET A 183 -5.25 56.03 -39.98
N LYS A 184 -5.38 55.44 -41.18
CA LYS A 184 -5.59 56.22 -42.41
C LYS A 184 -6.92 56.98 -42.40
N GLN A 185 -7.99 56.38 -41.88
CA GLN A 185 -9.28 57.06 -41.75
C GLN A 185 -9.24 58.21 -40.74
N ILE A 186 -8.60 57.99 -39.59
CA ILE A 186 -8.40 59.02 -38.56
C ILE A 186 -7.53 60.14 -39.11
N GLU A 187 -6.43 59.82 -39.79
CA GLU A 187 -5.56 60.82 -40.42
C GLU A 187 -6.31 61.63 -41.48
N ALA A 188 -7.13 60.97 -42.32
CA ALA A 188 -7.98 61.66 -43.30
C ALA A 188 -9.04 62.55 -42.62
N LYS A 189 -9.68 62.07 -41.54
CA LYS A 189 -10.66 62.84 -40.77
C LYS A 189 -10.02 64.04 -40.09
N ILE A 190 -8.92 63.86 -39.37
CA ILE A 190 -8.18 64.94 -38.70
C ILE A 190 -7.72 65.96 -39.75
N ARG A 191 -7.25 65.51 -40.92
CA ARG A 191 -6.85 66.41 -42.00
C ARG A 191 -8.03 67.20 -42.57
N GLY A 192 -9.20 66.56 -42.72
CA GLY A 192 -10.43 67.22 -43.16
C GLY A 192 -10.96 68.20 -42.11
N GLU A 193 -11.03 67.80 -40.85
CA GLU A 193 -11.42 68.65 -39.73
C GLU A 193 -10.48 69.84 -39.56
N ALA A 194 -9.16 69.65 -39.72
CA ALA A 194 -8.18 70.73 -39.68
C ALA A 194 -8.37 71.74 -40.83
N GLN A 195 -8.88 71.32 -42.00
CA GLN A 195 -9.23 72.23 -43.10
C GLN A 195 -10.54 72.96 -42.81
N VAL A 196 -11.56 72.22 -42.37
CA VAL A 196 -12.87 72.76 -41.99
C VAL A 196 -12.75 73.74 -40.82
N GLU A 197 -11.89 73.48 -39.85
CA GLU A 197 -11.65 74.36 -38.70
C GLU A 197 -10.89 75.63 -39.09
N ARG A 198 -10.05 75.59 -40.14
CA ARG A 198 -9.43 76.80 -40.70
C ARG A 198 -10.46 77.68 -41.38
N GLU A 199 -11.39 77.09 -42.13
CA GLU A 199 -12.45 77.82 -42.85
C GLU A 199 -13.55 78.32 -41.90
N ASN A 200 -13.92 77.52 -40.89
CA ASN A 200 -14.97 77.86 -39.93
C ASN A 200 -14.50 78.68 -38.74
N ARG A 201 -13.22 79.05 -38.67
CA ARG A 201 -12.67 79.83 -37.54
C ARG A 201 -13.39 81.16 -37.36
N GLU A 202 -13.71 81.83 -38.45
CA GLU A 202 -14.42 83.11 -38.44
C GLU A 202 -15.87 82.96 -37.98
N LEU A 203 -16.59 81.96 -38.53
CA LEU A 203 -17.96 81.60 -38.13
C LEU A 203 -18.07 81.16 -36.65
N ARG A 204 -17.08 80.43 -36.12
CA ARG A 204 -17.05 80.01 -34.71
C ARG A 204 -16.83 81.18 -33.76
N LEU A 205 -16.00 82.16 -34.11
CA LEU A 205 -15.80 83.35 -33.29
C LEU A 205 -17.07 84.17 -33.16
N GLU A 206 -17.87 84.24 -34.24
CA GLU A 206 -19.17 84.90 -34.21
C GLU A 206 -20.19 84.11 -33.37
N ARG A 207 -20.28 82.79 -33.54
CA ARG A 207 -21.16 81.93 -32.72
C ARG A 207 -20.77 81.95 -31.24
N ALA A 208 -19.49 81.86 -30.91
CA ALA A 208 -19.01 81.90 -29.52
C ALA A 208 -19.34 83.21 -28.81
N ARG A 209 -19.40 84.34 -29.55
CA ARG A 209 -19.84 85.63 -28.99
C ARG A 209 -21.33 85.66 -28.68
N VAL A 210 -22.15 84.97 -29.48
CA VAL A 210 -23.60 84.84 -29.25
C VAL A 210 -23.85 83.87 -28.11
N GLU A 211 -23.19 82.72 -28.15
CA GLU A 211 -23.30 81.65 -27.15
C GLU A 211 -22.81 82.09 -25.77
N ALA A 212 -21.74 82.90 -25.67
CA ALA A 212 -21.29 83.46 -24.40
C ALA A 212 -22.31 84.43 -23.76
N LYS A 213 -23.14 85.09 -24.57
CA LYS A 213 -24.23 85.95 -24.08
C LYS A 213 -25.40 85.11 -23.58
N GLU A 214 -25.74 84.05 -24.30
CA GLU A 214 -26.81 83.12 -23.93
C GLU A 214 -26.43 82.28 -22.69
N HIS A 215 -25.21 81.72 -22.64
CA HIS A 215 -24.73 80.96 -21.49
C HIS A 215 -24.72 81.74 -20.19
N ARG A 216 -24.40 83.05 -20.21
CA ARG A 216 -24.49 83.90 -19.01
C ARG A 216 -25.92 84.00 -18.49
N GLN A 217 -26.92 84.05 -19.37
CA GLN A 217 -28.32 84.08 -19.00
C GLN A 217 -28.79 82.71 -18.48
N THR A 218 -28.43 81.64 -19.18
CA THR A 218 -28.77 80.25 -18.79
C THR A 218 -28.12 79.83 -17.47
N ILE A 219 -26.91 80.29 -17.16
CA ILE A 219 -26.23 79.98 -15.89
C ILE A 219 -26.92 80.69 -14.72
N LEU A 220 -27.34 81.94 -14.88
CA LEU A 220 -28.08 82.66 -13.83
C LEU A 220 -29.46 82.03 -13.59
N GLU A 221 -30.14 81.62 -14.65
CA GLU A 221 -31.44 80.97 -14.58
C GLU A 221 -31.36 79.53 -14.01
N SER A 222 -30.33 78.77 -14.38
CA SER A 222 -30.10 77.42 -13.84
C SER A 222 -29.63 77.43 -12.39
N ILE A 223 -28.82 78.41 -11.95
CA ILE A 223 -28.44 78.54 -10.53
C ILE A 223 -29.63 78.89 -9.66
N SER A 224 -30.49 79.82 -10.10
CA SER A 224 -31.70 80.18 -9.36
C SER A 224 -32.73 79.05 -9.33
N THR A 225 -32.92 78.35 -10.46
CA THR A 225 -33.88 77.23 -10.56
C THR A 225 -33.38 76.00 -9.81
N ALA A 226 -32.11 75.63 -9.94
CA ALA A 226 -31.53 74.51 -9.20
C ALA A 226 -31.49 74.80 -7.68
N GLY A 227 -31.18 76.03 -7.26
CA GLY A 227 -31.21 76.44 -5.86
C GLY A 227 -32.63 76.37 -5.27
N ALA A 228 -33.65 76.80 -6.02
CA ALA A 228 -35.05 76.73 -5.61
C ALA A 228 -35.59 75.29 -5.56
N VAL A 229 -35.24 74.44 -6.53
CA VAL A 229 -35.67 73.03 -6.59
C VAL A 229 -34.97 72.18 -5.52
N ILE A 230 -33.68 72.40 -5.27
CA ILE A 230 -32.94 71.70 -4.21
C ILE A 230 -33.40 72.16 -2.82
N GLY A 231 -33.61 73.48 -2.64
CA GLY A 231 -34.11 74.03 -1.38
C GLY A 231 -35.53 73.57 -1.03
N SER A 232 -36.44 73.55 -2.01
CA SER A 232 -37.80 73.04 -1.83
C SER A 232 -37.84 71.53 -1.61
N GLY A 233 -37.03 70.75 -2.35
CA GLY A 233 -36.92 69.30 -2.19
C GLY A 233 -36.34 68.87 -0.84
N PHE A 234 -35.32 69.58 -0.34
CA PHE A 234 -34.71 69.30 0.96
C PHE A 234 -35.65 69.67 2.13
N ASN A 235 -36.35 70.79 2.03
CA ASN A 235 -37.32 71.20 3.05
C ASN A 235 -38.55 70.26 3.08
N ALA A 236 -39.01 69.77 1.91
CA ALA A 236 -40.05 68.75 1.82
C ALA A 236 -39.59 67.37 2.37
N PHE A 237 -38.31 67.03 2.23
CA PHE A 237 -37.76 65.78 2.77
C PHE A 237 -37.62 65.82 4.30
N ILE A 238 -37.16 66.93 4.87
CA ILE A 238 -36.98 67.07 6.33
C ILE A 238 -38.30 67.25 7.08
N SER A 239 -39.27 67.93 6.47
CA SER A 239 -40.58 68.17 7.10
C SER A 239 -41.44 66.91 7.23
N GLU A 240 -41.17 65.87 6.44
CA GLU A 240 -41.95 64.63 6.43
C GLU A 240 -41.25 63.50 7.21
N ARG A 241 -41.67 63.31 8.46
CA ARG A 241 -41.08 62.32 9.39
C ARG A 241 -41.02 60.90 8.82
N GLU A 242 -42.00 60.51 8.01
CA GLU A 242 -42.05 59.18 7.38
C GLU A 242 -40.97 58.98 6.32
N LYS A 243 -40.67 60.01 5.51
CA LYS A 243 -39.60 59.94 4.49
C LYS A 243 -38.22 59.90 5.14
N VAL A 244 -38.01 60.69 6.19
CA VAL A 244 -36.78 60.64 6.98
C VAL A 244 -36.61 59.27 7.64
N ALA A 245 -37.66 58.74 8.27
CA ALA A 245 -37.61 57.43 8.92
C ALA A 245 -37.32 56.31 7.92
N THR A 246 -37.94 56.34 6.75
CA THR A 246 -37.73 55.32 5.69
C THR A 246 -36.31 55.39 5.13
N ALA A 247 -35.76 56.59 4.93
CA ALA A 247 -34.39 56.77 4.45
C ALA A 247 -33.35 56.32 5.49
N VAL A 248 -33.57 56.64 6.77
CA VAL A 248 -32.69 56.18 7.85
C VAL A 248 -32.79 54.66 8.01
N ALA A 249 -34.01 54.10 7.92
CA ALA A 249 -34.23 52.67 7.99
C ALA A 249 -33.58 51.93 6.81
N SER A 250 -33.70 52.44 5.58
CA SER A 250 -33.09 51.83 4.40
C SER A 250 -31.57 51.91 4.44
N LEU A 251 -31.00 53.04 4.88
CA LEU A 251 -29.56 53.19 5.07
C LEU A 251 -29.04 52.23 6.15
N THR A 252 -29.78 52.08 7.25
CA THR A 252 -29.44 51.15 8.34
C THR A 252 -29.55 49.70 7.90
N LEU A 253 -30.58 49.35 7.13
CA LEU A 253 -30.77 48.01 6.57
C LEU A 253 -29.66 47.68 5.56
N LEU A 254 -29.26 48.63 4.72
CA LEU A 254 -28.14 48.46 3.78
C LEU A 254 -26.83 48.26 4.53
N ALA A 255 -26.53 49.11 5.52
CA ALA A 255 -25.34 48.97 6.36
C ALA A 255 -25.33 47.63 7.13
N GLY A 256 -26.45 47.25 7.72
CA GLY A 256 -26.63 45.97 8.40
C GLY A 256 -26.51 44.78 7.45
N GLY A 257 -27.01 44.88 6.22
CA GLY A 257 -26.87 43.87 5.18
C GLY A 257 -25.42 43.68 4.73
N VAL A 258 -24.69 44.76 4.49
CA VAL A 258 -23.26 44.71 4.12
C VAL A 258 -22.42 44.12 5.25
N TYR A 259 -22.66 44.53 6.50
CA TYR A 259 -21.92 44.01 7.64
C TYR A 259 -22.30 42.54 7.92
N GLY A 260 -23.60 42.21 7.87
CA GLY A 260 -24.10 40.85 8.01
C GLY A 260 -23.52 39.90 6.97
N ALA A 261 -23.44 40.31 5.69
CA ALA A 261 -22.80 39.52 4.64
C ALA A 261 -21.29 39.34 4.90
N LYS A 262 -20.58 40.43 5.24
CA LYS A 262 -19.13 40.41 5.47
C LYS A 262 -18.72 39.46 6.61
N TYR A 263 -19.47 39.42 7.71
CA TYR A 263 -19.13 38.60 8.88
C TYR A 263 -19.92 37.29 8.98
N GLY A 264 -21.08 37.19 8.33
CA GLY A 264 -21.98 36.03 8.40
C GLY A 264 -21.56 34.86 7.50
N ILE A 265 -21.03 35.14 6.30
CA ILE A 265 -20.66 34.07 5.33
C ILE A 265 -19.61 33.11 5.92
N GLY A 266 -18.61 33.63 6.65
CA GLY A 266 -17.56 32.80 7.25
C GLY A 266 -18.04 31.88 8.37
N THR A 267 -19.03 32.31 9.17
CA THR A 267 -19.60 31.47 10.24
C THR A 267 -20.55 30.41 9.68
N ALA A 268 -21.34 30.76 8.66
CA ALA A 268 -22.21 29.83 7.95
C ALA A 268 -21.40 28.75 7.20
N ALA A 269 -20.31 29.13 6.53
CA ALA A 269 -19.41 28.19 5.86
C ALA A 269 -18.82 27.17 6.83
N ARG A 270 -18.36 27.62 8.01
CA ARG A 270 -17.87 26.72 9.08
C ARG A 270 -18.94 25.80 9.63
N LEU A 271 -20.20 26.25 9.70
CA LEU A 271 -21.33 25.43 10.14
C LEU A 271 -21.66 24.31 9.14
N VAL A 272 -21.58 24.62 7.84
CA VAL A 272 -21.74 23.64 6.75
C VAL A 272 -20.56 22.67 6.71
N GLU A 273 -19.34 23.17 6.85
CA GLU A 273 -18.11 22.37 6.93
C GLU A 273 -18.18 21.36 8.12
N ALA A 274 -18.63 21.82 9.29
CA ALA A 274 -18.82 20.97 10.46
C ALA A 274 -19.89 19.88 10.25
N ARG A 275 -20.82 20.08 9.31
CA ARG A 275 -21.89 19.14 9.00
C ARG A 275 -21.50 18.08 7.97
N ILE A 276 -20.59 18.40 7.05
CA ILE A 276 -20.20 17.53 5.94
C ILE A 276 -18.91 16.75 6.25
N GLY A 277 -17.95 17.36 6.96
CA GLY A 277 -16.58 16.85 7.03
C GLY A 277 -16.28 15.85 8.15
N LYS A 278 -17.25 15.46 8.98
CA LYS A 278 -17.00 14.56 10.12
C LYS A 278 -18.03 13.43 10.16
N PRO A 279 -17.61 12.15 10.05
CA PRO A 279 -18.51 11.05 10.34
C PRO A 279 -19.01 11.20 11.79
N SER A 280 -20.29 10.90 12.00
CA SER A 280 -20.94 10.96 13.31
C SER A 280 -20.36 9.89 14.24
N LEU A 281 -19.19 10.18 14.80
CA LEU A 281 -18.69 9.42 15.93
C LEU A 281 -19.71 9.61 17.05
N VAL A 282 -20.19 8.50 17.63
CA VAL A 282 -21.16 8.45 18.72
C VAL A 282 -20.62 9.31 19.88
N ARG A 283 -20.95 10.60 19.81
CA ARG A 283 -20.67 11.63 20.79
C ARG A 283 -22.02 12.25 21.05
N ASP A 284 -22.80 11.57 21.89
CA ASP A 284 -23.87 12.23 22.61
C ASP A 284 -23.17 13.24 23.51
N THR A 285 -22.96 14.46 23.00
CA THR A 285 -22.33 15.51 23.78
C THR A 285 -23.39 16.15 24.66
N SER A 286 -23.14 16.23 25.96
CA SER A 286 -23.86 17.08 26.93
C SER A 286 -23.88 18.57 26.59
N ARG A 287 -23.15 18.98 25.53
CA ARG A 287 -23.07 20.37 25.10
C ARG A 287 -24.32 20.70 24.29
N LEU A 288 -25.07 21.68 24.77
CA LEU A 288 -26.20 22.24 24.05
C LEU A 288 -25.69 22.82 22.73
N ASN A 289 -26.05 22.18 21.61
CA ASN A 289 -25.78 22.68 20.28
C ASN A 289 -26.83 23.74 19.95
N VAL A 290 -26.39 24.94 19.57
CA VAL A 290 -27.29 26.07 19.25
C VAL A 290 -28.28 25.66 18.16
N VAL A 291 -27.84 24.87 17.18
CA VAL A 291 -28.69 24.40 16.07
C VAL A 291 -29.79 23.44 16.55
N ASP A 292 -29.49 22.55 17.50
CA ASP A 292 -30.49 21.62 18.05
C ASP A 292 -31.46 22.32 19.00
N ALA A 293 -30.99 23.35 19.72
CA ALA A 293 -31.85 24.19 20.56
C ALA A 293 -32.93 24.93 19.73
N PHE A 294 -32.60 25.35 18.50
CA PHE A 294 -33.57 25.94 17.57
C PHE A 294 -34.51 24.91 16.94
N ARG A 295 -34.04 23.70 16.64
CA ARG A 295 -34.86 22.65 16.00
C ARG A 295 -35.81 21.97 16.97
N HIS A 296 -35.38 21.76 18.20
CA HIS A 296 -36.16 21.10 19.23
C HIS A 296 -36.16 21.92 20.52
N PRO A 297 -36.85 23.08 20.54
CA PRO A 297 -36.86 23.98 21.69
C PRO A 297 -37.49 23.31 22.91
N ILE A 298 -38.58 22.55 22.70
CA ILE A 298 -39.33 21.89 23.77
C ILE A 298 -38.51 20.78 24.44
N THR A 299 -37.80 19.96 23.67
CA THR A 299 -37.00 18.85 24.22
C THR A 299 -35.74 19.39 24.92
N THR A 300 -35.19 20.49 24.42
CA THR A 300 -34.02 21.16 25.02
C THR A 300 -34.38 21.78 26.36
N ILE A 301 -35.53 22.46 26.46
CA ILE A 301 -36.05 23.00 27.72
C ILE A 301 -36.36 21.86 28.69
N LYS A 302 -37.04 20.79 28.24
CA LYS A 302 -37.34 19.62 29.09
C LYS A 302 -36.06 18.96 29.63
N ARG A 303 -35.00 18.87 28.83
CA ARG A 303 -33.70 18.30 29.22
C ARG A 303 -32.94 19.20 30.19
N TYR A 304 -33.11 20.51 30.08
CA TYR A 304 -32.56 21.48 31.04
C TYR A 304 -33.21 21.36 32.43
N PHE A 305 -34.52 21.08 32.48
CA PHE A 305 -35.27 20.92 33.72
C PHE A 305 -35.29 19.48 34.28
N ALA A 306 -34.76 18.49 33.56
CA ALA A 306 -34.75 17.10 34.02
C ALA A 306 -33.77 16.91 35.20
N ARG A 307 -34.21 16.19 36.24
CA ARG A 307 -33.36 15.81 37.37
C ARG A 307 -32.32 14.77 36.92
N PRO A 308 -31.09 14.79 37.48
CA PRO A 308 -30.06 13.81 37.14
C PRO A 308 -30.48 12.42 37.60
N ALA A 309 -30.73 11.51 36.65
CA ALA A 309 -30.98 10.10 36.92
C ALA A 309 -29.70 9.40 37.41
N ASP A 310 -29.86 8.29 38.15
CA ASP A 310 -28.74 7.49 38.63
C ASP A 310 -28.00 6.83 37.45
N PRO A 311 -26.69 7.08 37.28
CA PRO A 311 -25.91 6.64 36.12
C PRO A 311 -25.76 5.11 35.95
N LEU A 312 -26.27 4.30 36.89
CA LEU A 312 -26.16 2.84 36.88
C LEU A 312 -27.51 2.10 36.73
N THR A 313 -28.62 2.81 36.52
CA THR A 313 -29.93 2.16 36.38
C THR A 313 -30.00 1.31 35.10
N GLY A 314 -30.19 0.00 35.26
CA GLY A 314 -30.36 -0.94 34.15
C GLY A 314 -29.09 -1.69 33.71
N ILE A 315 -27.95 -1.49 34.40
CA ILE A 315 -26.71 -2.23 34.12
C ILE A 315 -26.46 -3.22 35.27
N ILE A 316 -26.47 -4.52 34.97
CA ILE A 316 -26.14 -5.58 35.93
C ILE A 316 -24.62 -5.73 35.96
N LEU A 317 -24.00 -5.42 37.10
CA LEU A 317 -22.55 -5.45 37.28
C LEU A 317 -22.19 -6.30 38.49
N GLU A 318 -20.96 -6.80 38.49
CA GLU A 318 -20.37 -7.43 39.67
C GLU A 318 -20.19 -6.35 40.77
N PRO A 319 -20.53 -6.62 42.05
CA PRO A 319 -20.62 -5.58 43.07
C PRO A 319 -19.33 -4.76 43.28
N SER A 320 -18.15 -5.37 43.11
CA SER A 320 -16.88 -4.65 43.25
C SER A 320 -16.65 -3.68 42.07
N LEU A 321 -17.02 -4.09 40.86
CA LEU A 321 -16.96 -3.27 39.65
C LEU A 321 -17.98 -2.13 39.69
N GLU A 322 -19.20 -2.38 40.18
CA GLU A 322 -20.22 -1.37 40.39
C GLU A 322 -19.71 -0.26 41.33
N ALA A 323 -19.11 -0.62 42.47
CA ALA A 323 -18.59 0.34 43.43
C ALA A 323 -17.50 1.23 42.83
N ASN A 324 -16.60 0.66 42.02
CA ASN A 324 -15.54 1.41 41.36
C ASN A 324 -16.07 2.34 40.26
N LEU A 325 -16.99 1.84 39.43
CA LEU A 325 -17.62 2.65 38.38
C LEU A 325 -18.50 3.77 38.97
N ARG A 326 -19.21 3.52 40.07
CA ARG A 326 -19.98 4.53 40.81
C ARG A 326 -19.07 5.64 41.32
N LYS A 327 -17.90 5.32 41.89
CA LYS A 327 -16.91 6.32 42.32
C LYS A 327 -16.43 7.19 41.17
N ILE A 328 -16.15 6.59 40.01
CA ILE A 328 -15.72 7.33 38.81
C ILE A 328 -16.85 8.24 38.30
N ALA A 329 -18.09 7.76 38.28
CA ALA A 329 -19.24 8.56 37.86
C ALA A 329 -19.49 9.75 38.79
N ILE A 330 -19.46 9.53 40.11
CA ILE A 330 -19.59 10.58 41.13
C ILE A 330 -18.45 11.60 41.01
N ALA A 331 -17.20 11.12 40.93
CA ALA A 331 -16.03 11.98 40.77
C ALA A 331 -16.17 12.85 39.52
N THR A 332 -16.56 12.28 38.38
CA THR A 332 -16.73 13.01 37.13
C THR A 332 -17.83 14.08 37.22
N ARG A 333 -18.94 13.76 37.89
CA ARG A 333 -20.03 14.72 38.13
C ARG A 333 -19.55 15.91 38.97
N HIS A 334 -18.78 15.66 40.04
CA HIS A 334 -18.25 16.70 40.90
C HIS A 334 -17.07 17.47 40.27
N THR A 335 -16.32 16.88 39.34
CA THR A 335 -15.27 17.58 38.58
C THR A 335 -15.83 18.82 37.87
N LYS A 336 -17.04 18.72 37.29
CA LYS A 336 -17.73 19.86 36.67
C LYS A 336 -18.05 20.98 37.67
N ALA A 337 -18.61 20.62 38.82
CA ALA A 337 -18.95 21.57 39.88
C ALA A 337 -17.69 22.24 40.46
N ASN A 338 -16.60 21.49 40.58
CA ASN A 338 -15.34 21.96 41.15
C ASN A 338 -14.41 22.62 40.12
N LYS A 339 -14.87 22.85 38.88
CA LYS A 339 -14.07 23.40 37.76
C LYS A 339 -12.75 22.64 37.51
N GLY A 340 -12.71 21.36 37.83
CA GLY A 340 -11.55 20.50 37.64
C GLY A 340 -11.39 20.03 36.19
N PHE A 341 -10.21 19.53 35.85
CA PHE A 341 -9.96 18.92 34.55
C PHE A 341 -10.46 17.48 34.50
N TYR A 342 -11.16 17.12 33.41
CA TYR A 342 -11.56 15.74 33.17
C TYR A 342 -10.34 14.86 32.85
N ARG A 343 -10.35 13.62 33.34
CA ARG A 343 -9.36 12.60 33.02
C ARG A 343 -9.93 11.62 32.01
N ASN A 344 -9.06 11.11 31.13
CA ASN A 344 -9.44 10.08 30.17
C ASN A 344 -9.57 8.73 30.89
N VAL A 345 -10.65 8.00 30.62
CA VAL A 345 -10.89 6.66 31.16
C VAL A 345 -10.94 5.69 29.99
N LEU A 346 -10.09 4.67 30.02
CA LEU A 346 -10.10 3.58 29.05
C LEU A 346 -10.81 2.37 29.65
N MET A 347 -11.85 1.89 28.99
CA MET A 347 -12.53 0.65 29.36
C MET A 347 -12.05 -0.45 28.43
N ALA A 348 -11.29 -1.41 28.97
CA ALA A 348 -10.82 -2.57 28.23
C ALA A 348 -11.69 -3.79 28.53
N GLY A 349 -11.93 -4.62 27.52
CA GLY A 349 -12.61 -5.90 27.68
C GLY A 349 -13.10 -6.49 26.37
N PRO A 350 -13.51 -7.78 26.33
CA PRO A 350 -14.04 -8.45 25.15
C PRO A 350 -15.23 -7.72 24.51
N PRO A 351 -15.49 -7.85 23.20
CA PRO A 351 -16.67 -7.25 22.58
C PRO A 351 -17.96 -7.78 23.24
N GLY A 352 -19.00 -6.94 23.35
CA GLY A 352 -20.28 -7.31 23.96
C GLY A 352 -20.39 -7.07 25.49
N THR A 353 -19.31 -6.70 26.19
CA THR A 353 -19.34 -6.47 27.65
C THR A 353 -19.96 -5.13 28.11
N GLY A 354 -20.81 -4.50 27.29
CA GLY A 354 -21.54 -3.29 27.69
C GLY A 354 -20.72 -2.00 27.90
N LYS A 355 -19.42 -1.97 27.55
CA LYS A 355 -18.55 -0.78 27.71
C LYS A 355 -19.13 0.51 27.11
N THR A 356 -19.67 0.42 25.90
CA THR A 356 -20.30 1.55 25.20
C THR A 356 -21.62 1.96 25.84
N MET A 357 -22.35 1.01 26.43
CA MET A 357 -23.59 1.28 27.17
C MET A 357 -23.30 2.05 28.45
N PHE A 358 -22.31 1.63 29.24
CA PHE A 358 -21.88 2.37 30.42
C PHE A 358 -21.38 3.78 30.08
N ALA A 359 -20.59 3.93 29.02
CA ALA A 359 -20.12 5.24 28.56
C ALA A 359 -21.27 6.21 28.21
N LYS A 360 -22.40 5.69 27.70
CA LYS A 360 -23.59 6.50 27.40
C LYS A 360 -24.33 6.96 28.66
N VAL A 361 -24.47 6.08 29.66
CA VAL A 361 -25.30 6.37 30.85
C VAL A 361 -24.53 7.20 31.88
N SER A 362 -23.22 6.97 32.02
CA SER A 362 -22.40 7.61 33.06
C SER A 362 -21.88 9.00 32.70
N PHE A 363 -21.83 9.35 31.42
CA PHE A 363 -21.29 10.63 30.94
C PHE A 363 -22.33 11.37 30.06
N PRO A 364 -23.47 11.79 30.62
CA PRO A 364 -24.53 12.48 29.89
C PRO A 364 -24.15 13.88 29.41
#